data_AF-A0A0L7KUI2-F1
#
_entry.id   AF-A0A0L7KUI2-F1
#
_cell.length_a   1.000
_cell.length_b   1.000
_cell.length_c   1.000
_cell.angle_alpha   90.00
_cell.angle_beta   90.00
_cell.angle_gamma   90.00
#
_symmetry.space_group_name_H-M   'P 1'
#
loop_
_entity.id
_entity.type
_entity.pdbx_description
1 polymer ?
#
loop_
_entity_poly.entity_id
_entity_poly.type
_entity_poly.pdbx_seq_one_letter_code
_entity_poly.pdbx_strand_id
1 'polypeptide(L)'
;MNYRALMPMTKNAGATQLTTQQANQSRRVTLCKWVVETVNGRLKNRFRQLRSTFNNRAASHLFDEVKIAGALLNAFGKPLTDHPLV
;
A
#
# COMPACT_ATOMS: atom_id res chain seq x y z
N MET A 1 -2.21 9.46 -17.41
CA MET A 1 -1.36 8.39 -16.84
C MET A 1 -2.07 7.05 -17.04
N ASN A 2 -1.48 6.12 -17.79
CA ASN A 2 -2.07 4.79 -18.07
C ASN A 2 -1.68 3.78 -16.98
N TYR A 3 -2.25 3.92 -15.78
CA TYR A 3 -2.03 2.95 -14.70
C TYR A 3 -2.99 1.77 -14.81
N ARG A 4 -2.47 0.55 -14.66
CA ARG A 4 -3.27 -0.68 -14.58
C ARG A 4 -3.39 -1.12 -13.12
N ALA A 5 -4.58 -1.00 -12.55
CA ALA A 5 -4.87 -1.54 -11.22
C ALA A 5 -4.87 -3.08 -11.26
N LEU A 6 -4.20 -3.70 -10.30
CA LEU A 6 -4.14 -5.16 -10.15
C LEU A 6 -4.64 -5.55 -8.76
N MET A 7 -5.35 -6.68 -8.70
CA MET A 7 -5.86 -7.27 -7.46
C MET A 7 -5.47 -8.76 -7.41
N PRO A 8 -5.37 -9.37 -6.22
CA PRO A 8 -5.25 -10.82 -6.12
C PRO A 8 -6.41 -11.51 -6.83
N MET A 9 -6.12 -12.58 -7.56
CA MET A 9 -7.14 -13.32 -8.30
C MET A 9 -8.05 -14.10 -7.37
N THR A 10 -9.32 -14.16 -7.74
CA THR A 10 -10.32 -15.06 -7.17
C THR A 10 -10.32 -16.40 -7.88
N LYS A 11 -10.78 -17.43 -7.17
CA LYS A 11 -10.96 -18.78 -7.74
C LYS A 11 -12.06 -18.75 -8.80
N ASN A 12 -11.92 -19.60 -9.81
CA ASN A 12 -13.02 -19.84 -10.74
C ASN A 12 -14.17 -20.57 -10.03
N ALA A 13 -15.40 -20.40 -10.51
CA ALA A 13 -16.55 -21.10 -9.96
C ALA A 13 -16.34 -22.63 -10.00
N GLY A 14 -16.66 -23.31 -8.90
CA GLY A 14 -16.47 -24.77 -8.77
C GLY A 14 -15.03 -25.21 -8.48
N ALA A 15 -14.03 -24.32 -8.53
CA ALA A 15 -12.65 -24.67 -8.23
C ALA A 15 -12.37 -24.58 -6.71
N THR A 16 -11.70 -25.60 -6.18
CA THR A 16 -11.24 -25.61 -4.78
C THR A 16 -9.99 -24.73 -4.59
N GLN A 17 -9.14 -24.60 -5.62
CA GLN A 17 -7.88 -23.88 -5.59
C GLN A 17 -7.63 -23.04 -6.86
N LEU A 18 -6.75 -22.04 -6.77
CA LEU A 18 -6.19 -21.32 -7.91
C LEU A 18 -5.25 -22.21 -8.72
N THR A 19 -5.17 -21.98 -10.04
CA THR A 19 -4.11 -22.59 -10.85
C THR A 19 -2.75 -22.02 -10.44
N THR A 20 -1.67 -22.74 -10.79
CA THR A 20 -0.30 -22.28 -10.51
C THR A 20 -0.04 -20.87 -11.05
N GLN A 21 -0.50 -20.58 -12.27
CA GLN A 21 -0.35 -19.26 -12.88
C GLN A 21 -1.15 -18.17 -12.13
N GLN A 22 -2.42 -18.44 -11.80
CA GLN A 22 -3.25 -17.51 -11.04
C GLN A 22 -2.66 -17.24 -9.66
N ALA A 23 -2.21 -18.28 -8.97
CA ALA A 23 -1.59 -18.18 -7.65
C ALA A 23 -0.29 -17.36 -7.70
N ASN A 24 0.56 -17.59 -8.71
CA ASN A 24 1.80 -16.82 -8.88
C ASN A 24 1.52 -15.33 -9.17
N GLN A 25 0.51 -15.03 -9.98
CA GLN A 25 0.13 -13.65 -10.23
C GLN A 25 -0.44 -12.97 -8.98
N SER A 26 -1.26 -13.67 -8.19
CA SER A 26 -1.73 -13.19 -6.89
C SER A 26 -0.57 -12.92 -5.93
N ARG A 27 0.41 -13.84 -5.83
CA ARG A 27 1.60 -13.65 -4.98
C ARG A 27 2.36 -12.38 -5.33
N ARG A 28 2.53 -12.08 -6.63
CA ARG A 28 3.17 -10.85 -7.10
C ARG A 28 2.43 -9.59 -6.62
N VAL A 29 1.10 -9.56 -6.74
CA VAL A 29 0.29 -8.42 -6.26
C VAL A 29 0.40 -8.29 -4.73
N THR A 30 0.32 -9.40 -4.00
CA THR A 30 0.39 -9.41 -2.54
C THR A 30 1.75 -8.93 -2.03
N LEU A 31 2.86 -9.35 -2.65
CA LEU A 31 4.20 -8.88 -2.29
C LEU A 31 4.34 -7.36 -2.42
N CYS A 32 3.88 -6.77 -3.53
CA CYS A 32 3.87 -5.33 -3.69
C CYS A 32 2.93 -4.63 -2.70
N LYS A 33 1.78 -5.25 -2.41
CA LYS A 33 0.79 -4.72 -1.46
C LYS A 33 1.38 -4.56 -0.07
N TRP A 34 2.17 -5.53 0.41
CA TRP A 34 2.82 -5.44 1.73
C TRP A 34 3.67 -4.16 1.87
N VAL A 35 4.52 -3.87 0.88
CA VAL A 35 5.35 -2.65 0.89
C VAL A 35 4.49 -1.39 0.95
N VAL A 36 3.43 -1.33 0.13
CA VAL A 36 2.51 -0.18 0.09
C VAL A 36 1.79 0.00 1.43
N GLU A 37 1.30 -1.10 2.03
CA GLU A 37 0.60 -1.08 3.32
C GLU A 37 1.53 -0.71 4.47
N THR A 38 2.77 -1.19 4.48
CA THR A 38 3.79 -0.81 5.46
C THR A 38 4.07 0.69 5.41
N VAL A 39 4.29 1.26 4.21
CA VAL A 39 4.52 2.71 4.04
C VAL A 39 3.28 3.50 4.45
N ASN A 40 2.08 3.08 4.03
CA ASN A 40 0.83 3.73 4.43
C ASN A 40 0.63 3.69 5.96
N GLY A 41 0.94 2.58 6.61
CA GLY A 41 0.91 2.44 8.07
C GLY A 41 1.86 3.41 8.74
N ARG A 42 3.10 3.55 8.24
CA ARG A 42 4.06 4.54 8.75
C ARG A 42 3.54 5.97 8.64
N LEU A 43 2.98 6.32 7.49
CA LEU A 43 2.41 7.65 7.25
C LEU A 43 1.26 7.93 8.23
N LYS A 44 0.27 7.03 8.34
CA LYS A 44 -0.88 7.22 9.22
C LYS A 44 -0.53 7.22 10.71
N ASN A 45 0.49 6.46 11.11
CA ASN A 45 0.95 6.42 12.51
C ASN A 45 1.73 7.68 12.90
N ARG A 46 2.43 8.33 11.96
CA ARG A 46 3.23 9.54 12.23
C ARG A 46 2.45 10.83 12.02
N PHE A 47 1.51 10.84 11.08
CA PHE A 47 0.75 12.03 10.70
C PHE A 47 -0.73 11.82 10.98
N ARG A 48 -1.21 12.35 12.11
CA ARG A 48 -2.62 12.23 12.55
C ARG A 48 -3.62 12.68 11.48
N GLN A 49 -3.29 13.70 10.70
CA GLN A 49 -4.12 14.20 9.61
C GLN A 49 -4.46 13.10 8.58
N LEU A 50 -3.49 12.26 8.23
CA LEU A 50 -3.67 11.15 7.28
C LEU A 50 -4.48 9.96 7.84
N ARG A 51 -4.73 9.93 9.15
CA ARG A 51 -5.60 8.94 9.82
C ARG A 51 -7.03 9.46 10.00
N SER A 52 -7.22 10.77 9.98
CA SER A 52 -8.53 11.42 10.16
C SER A 52 -9.47 11.08 9.01
N THR A 53 -10.79 11.10 9.27
CA THR A 53 -11.78 11.25 8.20
C THR A 53 -11.58 12.59 7.52
N PHE A 54 -11.50 12.57 6.19
CA PHE A 54 -11.38 13.76 5.36
C PHE A 54 -12.78 14.27 5.00
N ASN A 55 -13.03 15.56 5.16
CA ASN A 55 -14.19 16.19 4.53
C ASN A 55 -13.90 16.42 3.04
N ASN A 56 -14.93 16.65 2.23
CA ASN A 56 -14.78 16.76 0.77
C ASN A 56 -13.81 17.86 0.33
N ARG A 57 -13.64 18.93 1.14
CA ARG A 57 -12.68 20.01 0.87
C ARG A 57 -11.24 19.59 1.19
N ALA A 58 -10.99 18.85 2.25
CA ALA A 58 -9.67 18.33 2.56
C ALA A 58 -9.25 17.21 1.58
N ALA A 59 -10.22 16.45 1.07
CA ALA A 59 -9.97 15.39 0.10
C ALA A 59 -9.31 15.89 -1.21
N SER A 60 -9.56 17.14 -1.62
CA SER A 60 -8.95 17.70 -2.84
C SER A 60 -7.43 17.88 -2.74
N HIS A 61 -6.88 17.99 -1.52
CA HIS A 61 -5.44 18.16 -1.28
C HIS A 61 -4.77 16.93 -0.68
N LEU A 62 -5.51 15.82 -0.52
CA LEU A 62 -5.02 14.59 0.11
C LEU A 62 -3.72 14.07 -0.52
N PHE A 63 -3.62 14.11 -1.86
CA PHE A 63 -2.41 13.66 -2.55
C PHE A 63 -1.18 14.51 -2.23
N ASP A 64 -1.36 15.82 -2.07
CA ASP A 64 -0.26 16.71 -1.75
C ASP A 64 0.16 16.56 -0.28
N GLU A 65 -0.81 16.35 0.62
CA GLU A 65 -0.52 16.00 2.01
C GLU A 65 0.29 14.69 2.12
N VAL A 66 -0.08 13.65 1.35
CA VAL A 66 0.67 12.38 1.32
C VAL A 66 2.09 12.59 0.79
N LYS A 67 2.29 13.40 -0.25
CA LYS A 67 3.63 13.72 -0.78
C LYS A 67 4.49 14.44 0.25
N ILE A 68 3.93 15.48 0.90
CA ILE A 68 4.63 16.26 1.93
C ILE A 68 4.99 15.36 3.12
N ALA A 69 4.04 14.58 3.62
CA ALA A 69 4.28 13.62 4.70
C ALA A 69 5.34 12.58 4.33
N GLY A 70 5.33 12.08 3.08
CA GLY A 70 6.35 11.19 2.54
C GLY A 70 7.73 11.83 2.51
N ALA A 71 7.84 13.08 2.05
CA ALA A 71 9.10 13.82 2.03
C ALA A 71 9.66 14.02 3.45
N LEU A 72 8.81 14.42 4.40
CA LEU A 72 9.19 14.57 5.81
C LEU A 72 9.64 13.24 6.43
N LEU A 73 8.91 12.15 6.13
CA LEU A 73 9.26 10.81 6.62
C LEU A 73 10.60 10.32 6.05
N ASN A 74 10.91 10.64 4.80
CA ASN A 74 12.16 10.28 4.17
C ASN A 74 13.34 11.12 4.69
N ALA A 75 13.12 12.41 4.97
CA ALA A 75 14.16 13.31 5.46
C ALA A 75 14.51 13.06 6.94
N PHE A 76 13.51 12.77 7.78
CA PHE A 76 13.68 12.74 9.24
C PHE A 76 13.30 11.41 9.90
N GLY A 77 12.64 10.51 9.17
CA GLY A 77 12.22 9.21 9.70
C GLY A 77 13.33 8.15 9.60
N LYS A 78 13.24 7.13 10.45
CA LYS A 78 14.12 5.95 10.36
C LYS A 78 13.92 5.23 9.02
N PRO A 79 14.96 4.77 8.32
CA PRO A 79 14.81 3.94 7.13
C PRO A 79 14.01 2.67 7.42
N LEU A 80 13.25 2.18 6.44
CA LEU A 80 12.72 0.81 6.49
C LEU A 80 13.89 -0.12 6.21
N THR A 81 14.22 -0.96 7.18
CA THR A 81 15.17 -2.06 7.02
C THR A 81 14.38 -3.36 6.97
N ASP A 82 14.91 -4.35 6.25
CA ASP A 82 14.36 -5.68 6.32
C ASP A 82 14.47 -6.21 7.75
N HIS A 83 13.59 -7.14 8.13
CA HIS A 83 13.76 -7.82 9.39
C HIS A 83 15.07 -8.62 9.32
N PRO A 84 15.98 -8.53 10.30
CA PRO A 84 17.17 -9.38 10.30
C PRO A 84 16.72 -10.83 10.22
N LEU A 85 17.26 -11.56 9.25
CA LEU A 85 17.09 -13.00 9.15
C LEU A 85 17.82 -13.59 10.35
N VAL A 86 17.05 -14.04 11.34
CA VAL A 86 17.55 -14.81 12.49
C VAL A 86 17.97 -16.18 12.02
#